data_AF-N1V3N2-F1
#
_entry.id   AF-N1V3N2-F1
#
_cell.length_a   1.000
_cell.length_b   1.000
_cell.length_c   1.000
_cell.angle_alpha   90.00
_cell.angle_beta   90.00
_cell.angle_gamma   90.00
#
_symmetry.space_group_name_H-M   'P 1'
#
loop_
_entity.id
_entity.type
_entity.pdbx_description
1 polymer ?
#
loop_
_entity_poly.entity_id
_entity_poly.type
_entity_poly.pdbx_seq_one_letter_code
_entity_poly.pdbx_strand_id
1 'polypeptide(L)' 'MYADSTAVLGPLATYAEPHSYDLCAEHAERLTVPRGWEVLRLALPDQAPMPNTDDLMALAKAVREAGSEPAPAEEP' A
#
# COMPACT_ATOMS: atom_id res chain seq x y z
N MET A 1 18.13 -13.92 -25.21
CA MET A 1 17.72 -12.51 -25.34
C MET A 1 16.42 -12.35 -24.58
N TYR A 2 16.39 -11.51 -23.54
CA TYR A 2 15.16 -11.03 -22.91
C TYR A 2 14.99 -9.57 -23.34
N ALA A 3 14.74 -9.37 -24.63
CA ALA A 3 14.74 -8.05 -25.25
C ALA A 3 13.46 -7.25 -24.97
N ASP A 4 12.44 -7.89 -24.38
CA ASP A 4 11.12 -7.29 -24.12
C ASP A 4 10.70 -7.62 -22.68
N SER A 5 11.25 -6.92 -21.70
CA SER A 5 10.88 -7.11 -20.29
C SER A 5 10.78 -5.77 -19.59
N THR A 6 9.94 -5.69 -18.56
CA THR A 6 9.61 -4.43 -17.89
C THR A 6 9.99 -4.52 -16.42
N ALA A 7 10.62 -3.47 -15.91
CA ALA A 7 10.76 -3.25 -14.48
C ALA A 7 9.72 -2.24 -14.02
N VAL A 8 8.92 -2.61 -13.03
CA VAL A 8 7.94 -1.73 -12.40
C VAL A 8 8.48 -1.29 -11.05
N LEU A 9 8.55 0.02 -10.85
CA LEU A 9 8.87 0.64 -9.57
C LEU A 9 7.57 1.19 -8.95
N GLY A 10 7.17 0.57 -7.85
CA GLY A 10 6.00 0.93 -7.07
C GLY A 10 6.33 1.08 -5.58
N PRO A 11 5.30 1.22 -4.74
CA PRO A 11 5.46 1.29 -3.29
C PRO A 11 6.14 0.05 -2.75
N LEU A 12 6.77 0.19 -1.58
CA LEU A 12 7.26 -0.95 -0.82
C LEU A 12 6.12 -1.94 -0.57
N ALA A 13 6.40 -3.22 -0.81
CA ALA A 13 5.42 -4.25 -0.59
C ALA A 13 5.09 -4.34 0.91
N THR A 14 3.84 -4.59 1.25
CA THR A 14 3.44 -4.81 2.66
C THR A 14 4.04 -6.11 3.22
N TYR A 15 4.35 -7.06 2.33
CA TYR A 15 4.98 -8.34 2.63
C TYR A 15 6.07 -8.63 1.60
N ALA A 16 7.05 -9.44 1.99
CA ALA A 16 8.10 -9.84 1.08
C ALA A 16 7.54 -10.66 -0.10
N GLU A 17 7.70 -10.14 -1.31
CA GLU A 17 7.27 -10.83 -2.52
C GLU A 17 8.43 -11.61 -3.17
N PRO A 18 8.18 -12.84 -3.65
CA PRO A 18 9.16 -13.56 -4.46
C PRO A 18 9.49 -12.76 -5.71
N HIS A 19 10.78 -12.60 -6.01
CA HIS A 19 11.28 -11.91 -7.21
C HIS A 19 11.10 -10.38 -7.21
N SER A 20 10.76 -9.79 -6.07
CA SER A 20 10.77 -8.33 -5.84
C SER A 20 11.97 -7.92 -4.98
N TYR A 21 12.36 -6.65 -5.09
CA TYR A 21 13.37 -6.03 -4.23
C TYR A 21 12.79 -4.77 -3.59
N ASP A 22 12.81 -4.74 -2.25
CA ASP A 22 12.51 -3.52 -1.50
C ASP A 22 13.73 -2.60 -1.54
N LEU A 23 13.56 -1.44 -2.18
CA LEU A 23 14.60 -0.42 -2.30
C LEU A 23 14.22 0.82 -1.50
N CYS A 24 15.17 1.44 -0.83
CA CYS A 24 14.93 2.77 -0.26
C CYS A 24 14.81 3.82 -1.39
N ALA A 25 14.27 5.01 -1.07
CA ALA A 25 14.03 6.07 -2.04
C ALA A 25 15.25 6.38 -2.92
N GLU A 26 16.43 6.54 -2.32
CA GLU A 26 17.68 6.81 -3.06
C GLU A 26 18.03 5.68 -4.05
N HIS A 27 17.88 4.43 -3.63
CA HIS A 27 18.17 3.28 -4.50
C HIS A 27 17.12 3.11 -5.60
N ALA A 28 15.85 3.42 -5.33
CA ALA A 28 14.80 3.39 -6.35
C ALA A 28 15.02 4.46 -7.43
N GLU A 29 15.46 5.66 -7.07
CA GLU A 29 15.79 6.73 -8.01
C GLU A 29 16.96 6.35 -8.93
N ARG A 30 18.00 5.72 -8.37
CA ARG A 30 19.22 5.35 -9.09
C ARG A 30 19.11 4.01 -9.85
N LEU A 31 18.00 3.29 -9.71
CA LEU A 31 17.81 1.99 -10.38
C LEU A 31 17.91 2.14 -11.91
N THR A 32 18.65 1.21 -12.53
CA THR A 32 18.79 1.08 -13.98
C THR A 32 18.44 -0.33 -14.41
N VAL A 33 17.94 -0.47 -15.63
CA VAL A 33 17.53 -1.78 -16.20
C VAL A 33 18.42 -2.18 -17.38
N PRO A 34 18.48 -3.48 -17.73
CA PRO A 34 19.17 -3.95 -18.93
C PRO A 34 18.69 -3.25 -20.21
N ARG A 35 19.55 -3.21 -21.23
CA ARG A 35 19.19 -2.62 -22.53
C ARG A 35 18.00 -3.36 -23.15
N GLY A 36 17.04 -2.59 -23.66
CA GLY A 36 15.80 -3.10 -24.24
C GLY A 36 14.65 -3.24 -23.23
N TRP A 37 14.90 -3.04 -21.94
CA TRP A 37 13.84 -3.09 -20.94
C TRP A 37 13.14 -1.74 -20.78
N GLU A 38 11.84 -1.79 -20.49
CA GLU A 38 11.04 -0.62 -20.12
C GLU A 38 11.06 -0.40 -18.60
N VAL A 39 11.06 0.86 -18.17
CA VAL A 39 10.95 1.23 -16.75
C VAL A 39 9.65 1.99 -16.53
N LEU A 40 8.75 1.41 -15.76
CA LEU A 40 7.51 2.06 -15.32
C LEU A 40 7.66 2.53 -13.87
N ARG A 41 7.66 3.84 -13.65
CA ARG A 41 7.67 4.44 -12.31
C ARG A 41 6.26 4.89 -11.97
N LEU A 42 5.64 4.22 -11.00
CA LEU A 42 4.31 4.59 -10.54
C LEU A 42 4.46 5.83 -9.66
N ALA A 43 3.87 6.94 -10.11
CA ALA A 43 3.76 8.14 -9.28
C ALA A 43 2.70 7.89 -8.20
N LEU A 44 3.15 7.61 -6.98
CA LEU A 44 2.27 7.61 -5.82
C LEU A 44 2.46 8.89 -5.01
N PRO A 45 1.40 9.37 -4.36
CA PRO A 45 1.53 10.47 -3.42
C PRO A 45 2.47 10.04 -2.29
N ASP A 46 3.50 10.86 -2.04
CA ASP A 46 4.54 10.64 -1.02
C ASP A 46 3.98 10.50 0.40
N GLN A 47 2.78 11.05 0.61
CA GLN A 47 2.00 10.90 1.82
C GLN A 47 0.64 10.30 1.49
N ALA A 48 0.21 9.34 2.31
CA ALA A 48 -1.19 8.98 2.35
C ALA A 48 -2.02 10.25 2.66
N PRO A 49 -3.17 10.47 1.99
CA PRO A 49 -4.03 11.58 2.32
C PRO A 49 -4.38 11.52 3.81
N MET A 50 -4.12 12.61 4.51
CA MET A 50 -4.41 12.71 5.93
C MET A 50 -5.94 12.62 6.13
N PRO A 51 -6.44 11.75 7.02
CA PRO A 51 -7.87 11.64 7.29
C PRO A 51 -8.42 12.97 7.77
N ASN A 52 -9.60 13.35 7.31
CA ASN A 52 -10.24 14.56 7.80
C ASN A 52 -10.81 14.31 9.22
N THR A 53 -10.98 15.36 10.02
CA THR A 53 -11.47 15.23 11.40
C THR A 53 -12.90 14.69 11.48
N ASP A 54 -13.74 14.95 10.46
CA ASP A 54 -15.12 14.48 10.40
C ASP A 54 -15.18 12.95 10.24
N ASP A 55 -14.37 12.39 9.34
CA ASP A 55 -14.21 10.95 9.15
C ASP A 55 -13.80 10.26 10.46
N LEU A 56 -12.85 10.86 11.19
CA LEU A 56 -12.40 10.35 12.48
C LEU A 56 -13.52 10.38 13.53
N MET A 57 -14.34 11.43 13.55
CA MET A 57 -15.51 11.50 14.43
C MET A 57 -16.59 10.48 14.04
N ALA A 58 -16.84 10.29 12.74
CA ALA A 58 -17.78 9.31 12.23
C ALA A 58 -17.37 7.88 12.61
N LEU A 59 -16.09 7.53 12.43
CA LEU A 59 -15.55 6.24 12.85
C LEU A 59 -15.65 6.04 14.36
N ALA A 60 -15.31 7.06 15.16
CA ALA A 60 -15.42 6.98 16.62
C ALA A 60 -16.87 6.76 17.08
N LYS A 61 -17.85 7.34 16.37
CA LYS A 61 -19.27 7.10 16.63
C LYS A 61 -19.68 5.68 16.27
N ALA A 62 -19.30 5.20 15.09
CA ALA A 62 -19.60 3.84 14.64
C ALA A 62 -19.06 2.77 15.61
N VAL A 63 -17.83 2.94 16.12
CA VAL A 63 -17.23 2.02 17.11
C VAL A 63 -18.00 2.02 18.43
N ARG A 64 -18.45 3.18 18.91
CA ARG A 64 -19.27 3.28 20.14
C ARG A 64 -20.62 2.60 19.99
N GLU A 65 -21.26 2.76 18.83
CA GLU A 65 -22.54 2.12 18.53
C GLU A 65 -22.38 0.59 18.45
N ALA A 66 -21.39 0.10 17.69
CA ALA A 66 -21.09 -1.33 17.60
C ALA A 66 -20.75 -1.97 18.95
N GLY A 67 -20.08 -1.23 19.85
CA GLY A 67 -19.77 -1.71 21.21
C GLY A 67 -20.94 -1.59 22.21
N SER A 68 -22.01 -0.87 21.87
CA SER A 68 -23.20 -0.73 22.72
C SER A 68 -24.27 -1.77 22.39
N GLU A 69 -24.12 -2.50 21.29
CA GLU A 69 -25.00 -3.59 20.93
C GLU A 69 -24.79 -4.76 21.92
N PRO A 70 -25.85 -5.23 22.60
CA PRO A 70 -25.72 -6.37 23.50
C PRO A 70 -25.28 -7.59 22.70
N ALA A 71 -24.28 -8.31 23.21
CA ALA A 71 -23.87 -9.59 22.62
C ALA A 71 -25.12 -10.47 22.46
N PRO A 72 -25.30 -11.14 21.29
CA PRO A 72 -26.42 -12.06 21.13
C PRO A 72 -26.36 -13.06 22.28
N ALA A 73 -27.47 -13.21 22.99
CA ALA A 73 -27.59 -14.19 24.05
C ALA A 73 -27.25 -15.56 23.44
N GLU A 74 -26.17 -16.17 23.92
CA GLU A 74 -25.84 -17.55 23.63
C GLU A 74 -26.94 -18.40 24.29
N GLU A 75 -27.96 -18.76 23.51
CA GLU A 75 -29.02 -19.66 23.95
C GLU A 75 -28.47 -21.12 24.00
N PRO A 76 -28.71 -21.87 25.10
CA PRO A 76 -28.14 -23.19 25.35
C PRO A 76 -28.76 -24.32 24.52
#